data_AF-A0A7X8PGX4-F1
#
_entry.id   AF-A0A7X8PGX4-F1
#
_cell.length_a   1.000
_cell.length_b   1.000
_cell.length_c   1.000
_cell.angle_alpha   90.00
_cell.angle_beta   90.00
_cell.angle_gamma   90.00
#
_symmetry.space_group_name_H-M   'P 1'
#
loop_
_entity.id
_entity.type
_entity.pdbx_description
1 polymer ?
#
loop_
_entity_poly.entity_id
_entity_poly.type
_entity_poly.pdbx_seq_one_letter_code
_entity_poly.pdbx_strand_id
1 'polypeptide(L)'
;MRYDLTTLPIPTLLPAIIKAEDMLARLDERVLRHGVADGFRERGHFFDAAGALWVSGELVHIEDLVLHDARMDTRTPTHELTIAHAVLRTRRRLWTADPSWGLEAMGLAVLRGDVGEAEDAIVLRPTPAETLEPAVQEDEEDDFGVDFAEIDAILARSDKVLNGGVPEARQATVDVHDPLALVRDEDWDEDERLERWRATIRDADQLPPVLGAAVLFDAWERIEPLRRQHWLGGLLVSAYLRSRGKITSHLFCLNVGLKAVRHDRRRASDRITRLTAFLEAMALSADSGLKELDRLSLAKLQMQLRLKDRRSNSSLPEVIDIVLSRPIVSAKMIARHVGVTSRGALNLVAELGLREMTGRGRYRGWGVL
;
A
#
# COMPACT_ATOMS: atom_id res chain seq x y z
N MET A 1 12.43 -11.93 -24.14
CA MET A 1 11.52 -13.03 -24.54
C MET A 1 10.08 -12.61 -24.25
N ARG A 2 9.17 -12.65 -25.22
CA ARG A 2 7.75 -12.26 -25.02
C ARG A 2 7.08 -13.23 -24.04
N TYR A 3 6.27 -12.72 -23.10
CA TYR A 3 5.52 -13.58 -22.19
C TYR A 3 4.38 -14.26 -22.98
N ASP A 4 4.61 -15.50 -23.39
CA ASP A 4 3.72 -16.21 -24.31
C ASP A 4 2.49 -16.79 -23.58
N LEU A 5 1.28 -16.37 -23.98
CA LEU A 5 0.00 -16.86 -23.47
C LEU A 5 -0.73 -17.84 -24.41
N THR A 6 -0.14 -18.17 -25.56
CA THR A 6 -0.80 -19.00 -26.58
C THR A 6 -1.13 -20.42 -26.09
N THR A 7 -0.42 -20.91 -25.08
CA THR A 7 -0.56 -22.27 -24.52
C THR A 7 -0.76 -22.22 -23.01
N LEU A 8 -1.94 -21.79 -22.56
CA LEU A 8 -2.34 -21.92 -21.16
C LEU A 8 -3.12 -23.23 -20.93
N PRO A 9 -2.75 -24.07 -19.95
CA PRO A 9 -3.45 -25.30 -19.64
C PRO A 9 -4.69 -25.00 -18.79
N ILE A 10 -5.67 -24.34 -19.42
CA ILE A 10 -6.94 -23.93 -18.79
C ILE A 10 -7.63 -25.09 -18.06
N PRO A 11 -7.73 -26.32 -18.61
CA PRO A 11 -8.38 -27.42 -17.90
C PRO A 11 -7.75 -27.74 -16.54
N THR A 12 -6.42 -27.65 -16.44
CA THR A 12 -5.67 -27.90 -15.19
C THR A 12 -5.86 -26.76 -14.19
N LEU A 13 -5.94 -25.52 -14.67
CA LEU A 13 -6.09 -24.33 -13.83
C LEU A 13 -7.55 -24.10 -13.39
N LEU A 14 -8.52 -24.71 -14.07
CA LEU A 14 -9.95 -24.46 -13.89
C LEU A 14 -10.43 -24.54 -12.42
N PRO A 15 -10.04 -25.55 -11.61
CA PRO A 15 -10.47 -25.59 -10.21
C PRO A 15 -9.96 -24.40 -9.39
N ALA A 16 -8.71 -23.97 -9.62
CA ALA A 16 -8.12 -22.83 -8.93
C ALA A 16 -8.74 -21.50 -9.39
N ILE A 17 -9.03 -21.37 -10.69
CA ILE A 17 -9.73 -20.20 -11.25
C ILE A 17 -11.11 -20.07 -10.62
N ILE A 18 -11.93 -21.14 -10.61
CA ILE A 18 -13.29 -21.11 -10.06
C ILE A 18 -13.26 -20.70 -8.58
N LYS A 19 -12.35 -21.30 -7.79
CA LYS A 19 -12.21 -20.97 -6.37
C LYS A 19 -11.82 -19.51 -6.15
N ALA A 20 -10.86 -18.99 -6.91
CA ALA A 20 -10.43 -17.60 -6.81
C ALA A 20 -11.56 -16.63 -7.23
N GLU A 21 -12.24 -16.90 -8.34
CA GLU A 21 -13.38 -16.10 -8.81
C GLU A 21 -14.49 -16.00 -7.76
N ASP A 22 -14.90 -17.13 -7.16
CA ASP A 22 -15.94 -17.19 -6.12
C ASP A 22 -15.51 -16.44 -4.85
N MET A 23 -14.31 -16.72 -4.34
CA MET A 23 -13.81 -16.10 -3.11
C MET A 23 -13.66 -14.58 -3.22
N LEU A 24 -13.14 -14.08 -4.35
CA LEU A 24 -13.01 -12.64 -4.58
C LEU A 24 -14.37 -11.96 -4.69
N ALA A 25 -15.34 -12.57 -5.39
CA ALA A 25 -16.69 -12.03 -5.50
C ALA A 25 -17.39 -11.95 -4.13
N ARG A 26 -17.26 -12.99 -3.30
CA ARG A 26 -17.83 -13.02 -1.94
C ARG A 26 -17.25 -11.93 -1.05
N LEU A 27 -15.93 -11.75 -1.08
CA LEU A 27 -15.29 -10.69 -0.31
C LEU A 27 -15.75 -9.32 -0.81
N ASP A 28 -15.73 -9.08 -2.13
CA ASP A 28 -16.09 -7.79 -2.70
C ASP A 28 -17.51 -7.37 -2.29
N GLU A 29 -18.48 -8.24 -2.52
CA GLU A 29 -19.88 -8.00 -2.16
C GLU A 29 -20.07 -7.76 -0.66
N ARG A 30 -19.34 -8.51 0.18
CA ARG A 30 -19.45 -8.35 1.64
C ARG A 30 -18.87 -7.02 2.09
N VAL A 31 -17.71 -6.60 1.56
CA VAL A 31 -17.10 -5.31 1.88
C VAL A 31 -17.99 -4.15 1.43
N LEU A 32 -18.59 -4.21 0.23
CA LEU A 32 -19.44 -3.12 -0.30
C LEU A 32 -20.57 -2.73 0.65
N ARG A 33 -21.12 -3.70 1.39
CA ARG A 33 -22.31 -3.51 2.23
C ARG A 33 -22.00 -3.49 3.72
N HIS A 34 -20.73 -3.62 4.12
CA HIS A 34 -20.39 -3.75 5.53
C HIS A 34 -20.27 -2.41 6.26
N GLY A 35 -20.82 -2.31 7.46
CA GLY A 35 -20.67 -1.12 8.32
C GLY A 35 -19.27 -0.91 8.92
N VAL A 36 -18.28 -1.71 8.52
CA VAL A 36 -16.85 -1.55 8.90
C VAL A 36 -15.93 -1.49 7.67
N ALA A 37 -16.51 -1.27 6.48
CA ALA A 37 -15.79 -1.35 5.21
C ALA A 37 -14.60 -0.37 5.14
N ASP A 38 -14.75 0.85 5.64
CA ASP A 38 -13.66 1.84 5.65
C ASP A 38 -12.50 1.40 6.53
N GLY A 39 -12.81 0.86 7.71
CA GLY A 39 -11.79 0.30 8.60
C GLY A 39 -11.07 -0.89 7.97
N PHE A 40 -11.81 -1.76 7.28
CA PHE A 40 -11.26 -2.88 6.53
C PHE A 40 -10.31 -2.43 5.41
N ARG A 41 -10.71 -1.42 4.60
CA ARG A 41 -9.89 -0.86 3.52
C ARG A 41 -8.57 -0.29 4.05
N GLU A 42 -8.65 0.58 5.04
CA GLU A 42 -7.47 1.23 5.62
C GLU A 42 -6.51 0.21 6.22
N ARG A 43 -7.01 -0.76 6.98
CA ARG A 43 -6.19 -1.84 7.55
C ARG A 43 -5.59 -2.73 6.47
N GLY A 44 -6.35 -3.02 5.40
CA GLY A 44 -5.88 -3.76 4.23
C GLY A 44 -4.65 -3.12 3.59
N HIS A 45 -4.57 -1.78 3.55
CA HIS A 45 -3.38 -1.09 3.04
C HIS A 45 -2.12 -1.40 3.87
N PHE A 46 -2.21 -1.38 5.20
CA PHE A 46 -1.09 -1.73 6.09
C PHE A 46 -0.69 -3.20 5.98
N PHE A 47 -1.66 -4.12 6.03
CA PHE A 47 -1.37 -5.56 6.01
C PHE A 47 -0.76 -5.99 4.67
N ASP A 48 -1.26 -5.45 3.56
CA ASP A 48 -0.69 -5.78 2.25
C ASP A 48 0.68 -5.14 2.05
N ALA A 49 0.92 -3.92 2.57
CA ALA A 49 2.25 -3.31 2.54
C ALA A 49 3.28 -4.15 3.32
N ALA A 50 2.97 -4.55 4.56
CA ALA A 50 3.81 -5.46 5.32
C ALA A 50 3.95 -6.83 4.65
N GLY A 51 2.88 -7.30 3.98
CA GLY A 51 2.89 -8.51 3.17
C GLY A 51 3.85 -8.42 1.99
N ALA A 52 3.94 -7.28 1.31
CA ALA A 52 4.83 -7.07 0.17
C ALA A 52 6.30 -7.24 0.57
N LEU A 53 6.69 -6.68 1.73
CA LEU A 53 8.04 -6.86 2.27
C LEU A 53 8.31 -8.33 2.59
N TRP A 54 7.36 -9.01 3.25
CA TRP A 54 7.48 -10.44 3.54
C TRP A 54 7.65 -11.31 2.29
N VAL A 55 6.91 -11.00 1.22
CA VAL A 55 7.02 -11.72 -0.06
C VAL A 55 8.39 -11.52 -0.71
N SER A 56 8.98 -10.33 -0.54
CA SER A 56 10.34 -10.00 -0.98
C SER A 56 11.45 -10.57 -0.09
N GLY A 57 11.11 -11.21 1.04
CA GLY A 57 12.08 -11.77 1.99
C GLY A 57 12.47 -10.82 3.13
N GLU A 58 11.85 -9.64 3.19
CA GLU A 58 12.11 -8.62 4.21
C GLU A 58 11.04 -8.62 5.31
N LEU A 59 11.40 -8.04 6.46
CA LEU A 59 10.53 -8.00 7.64
C LEU A 59 10.27 -6.58 8.09
N VAL A 60 8.99 -6.21 8.19
CA VAL A 60 8.55 -4.97 8.82
C VAL A 60 7.46 -5.27 9.83
N HIS A 61 7.59 -4.71 11.02
CA HIS A 61 6.53 -4.77 12.04
C HIS A 61 5.41 -3.81 11.65
N ILE A 62 4.17 -4.29 11.70
CA ILE A 62 3.01 -3.48 11.32
C ILE A 62 2.84 -2.27 12.25
N GLU A 63 3.24 -2.43 13.51
CA GLU A 63 3.22 -1.36 14.51
C GLU A 63 4.15 -0.22 14.12
N ASP A 64 5.36 -0.54 13.66
CA ASP A 64 6.35 0.46 13.24
C ASP A 64 5.86 1.17 11.96
N LEU A 65 5.29 0.43 11.00
CA LEU A 65 4.68 1.04 9.80
C LEU A 65 3.53 1.99 10.15
N VAL A 66 2.68 1.64 11.11
CA VAL A 66 1.56 2.49 11.53
C VAL A 66 2.05 3.75 12.26
N LEU A 67 3.07 3.62 13.11
CA LEU A 67 3.66 4.75 13.82
C LEU A 67 4.40 5.69 12.87
N HIS A 68 5.12 5.14 11.90
CA HIS A 68 5.80 5.89 10.85
C HIS A 68 4.82 6.67 9.98
N ASP A 69 3.73 6.02 9.53
CA ASP A 69 2.65 6.70 8.80
C ASP A 69 2.01 7.85 9.61
N ALA A 70 1.98 7.73 10.94
CA ALA A 70 1.45 8.77 11.83
C ALA A 70 2.47 9.88 12.20
N ARG A 71 3.69 9.83 11.65
CA ARG A 71 4.83 10.67 12.03
C ARG A 71 5.08 10.63 13.54
N MET A 72 5.09 9.42 14.09
CA MET A 72 5.31 9.14 15.51
C MET A 72 6.53 8.27 15.76
N ASP A 73 7.47 8.25 14.81
CA ASP A 73 8.72 7.55 14.99
C ASP A 73 9.52 8.16 16.13
N THR A 74 10.09 7.29 16.94
CA THR A 74 11.05 7.68 17.98
C THR A 74 12.48 7.41 17.55
N ARG A 75 12.68 6.77 16.40
CA ARG A 75 13.97 6.33 15.87
C ARG A 75 14.01 6.60 14.38
N THR A 76 15.21 6.76 13.85
CA THR A 76 15.44 6.82 12.41
C THR A 76 14.84 5.58 11.72
N PRO A 77 14.04 5.75 10.66
CA PRO A 77 13.40 4.63 9.97
C PRO A 77 14.44 3.72 9.31
N THR A 78 14.21 2.40 9.36
CA THR A 78 15.03 1.46 8.61
C THR A 78 14.70 1.51 7.12
N HIS A 79 15.59 0.97 6.28
CA HIS A 79 15.36 0.94 4.84
C HIS A 79 14.07 0.19 4.47
N GLU A 80 13.81 -0.94 5.13
CA GLU A 80 12.63 -1.77 4.92
C GLU A 80 11.35 -1.04 5.35
N LEU A 81 11.41 -0.24 6.42
CA LEU A 81 10.30 0.59 6.87
C LEU A 81 9.99 1.70 5.87
N THR A 82 11.01 2.35 5.31
CA THR A 82 10.85 3.35 4.25
C THR A 82 10.22 2.74 3.00
N ILE A 83 10.64 1.54 2.58
CA ILE A 83 10.02 0.83 1.45
C ILE A 83 8.57 0.47 1.78
N ALA A 84 8.28 -0.07 2.97
CA ALA A 84 6.93 -0.41 3.38
C ALA A 84 5.99 0.81 3.39
N HIS A 85 6.51 1.97 3.77
CA HIS A 85 5.77 3.22 3.70
C HIS A 85 5.52 3.69 2.27
N ALA A 86 6.50 3.54 1.38
CA ALA A 86 6.30 3.80 -0.05
C ALA A 86 5.21 2.89 -0.64
N VAL A 87 5.23 1.59 -0.31
CA VAL A 87 4.18 0.63 -0.70
C VAL A 87 2.81 1.09 -0.18
N LEU A 88 2.72 1.49 1.09
CA LEU A 88 1.50 1.98 1.72
C LEU A 88 0.95 3.23 1.02
N ARG A 89 1.79 4.22 0.76
CA ARG A 89 1.44 5.45 0.02
C ARG A 89 0.94 5.13 -1.37
N THR A 90 1.65 4.29 -2.11
CA THR A 90 1.27 3.87 -3.46
C THR A 90 -0.06 3.14 -3.48
N ARG A 91 -0.33 2.26 -2.51
CA ARG A 91 -1.62 1.58 -2.38
C ARG A 91 -2.77 2.56 -2.15
N ARG A 92 -2.60 3.55 -1.27
CA ARG A 92 -3.63 4.58 -1.04
C ARG A 92 -3.85 5.42 -2.29
N ARG A 93 -2.78 5.80 -2.98
CA ARG A 93 -2.85 6.55 -4.25
C ARG A 93 -3.62 5.78 -5.33
N LEU A 94 -3.32 4.49 -5.52
CA LEU A 94 -4.03 3.61 -6.45
C LEU A 94 -5.52 3.45 -6.10
N TRP A 95 -5.86 3.50 -4.82
CA TRP A 95 -7.24 3.43 -4.36
C TRP A 95 -8.02 4.71 -4.65
N THR A 96 -7.42 5.88 -4.42
CA THR A 96 -8.07 7.17 -4.66
C THR A 96 -8.13 7.56 -6.14
N ALA A 97 -7.21 7.06 -6.96
CA ALA A 97 -7.19 7.29 -8.40
C ALA A 97 -8.27 6.48 -9.14
N ASP A 98 -8.45 6.78 -10.42
CA ASP A 98 -9.29 6.00 -11.32
C ASP A 98 -8.83 4.53 -11.39
N PRO A 99 -9.74 3.55 -11.54
CA PRO A 99 -9.41 2.13 -11.54
C PRO A 99 -8.29 1.70 -12.50
N SER A 100 -8.22 2.30 -13.69
CA SER A 100 -7.21 1.98 -14.71
C SER A 100 -5.92 2.79 -14.59
N TRP A 101 -5.91 3.90 -13.83
CA TRP A 101 -4.84 4.89 -13.82
C TRP A 101 -3.46 4.26 -13.60
N GLY A 102 -3.33 3.36 -12.64
CA GLY A 102 -2.05 2.71 -12.32
C GLY A 102 -1.49 1.81 -13.43
N LEU A 103 -2.30 1.43 -14.42
CA LEU A 103 -1.88 0.60 -15.56
C LEU A 103 -1.57 1.43 -16.81
N GLU A 104 -1.94 2.71 -16.80
CA GLU A 104 -1.69 3.64 -17.89
C GLU A 104 -0.26 4.17 -17.86
N ALA A 105 0.23 4.69 -18.99
CA ALA A 105 1.63 5.10 -19.10
C ALA A 105 1.95 6.23 -18.12
N MET A 106 1.03 7.20 -17.98
CA MET A 106 1.17 8.31 -17.05
C MET A 106 1.20 7.83 -15.60
N GLY A 107 0.25 6.99 -15.20
CA GLY A 107 0.22 6.47 -13.84
C GLY A 107 1.48 5.69 -13.50
N LEU A 108 1.97 4.85 -14.41
CA LEU A 108 3.23 4.11 -14.22
C LEU A 108 4.44 5.04 -14.09
N ALA A 109 4.58 6.07 -14.93
CA ALA A 109 5.67 7.03 -14.83
C ALA A 109 5.70 7.74 -13.47
N VAL A 110 4.53 8.11 -12.95
CA VAL A 110 4.40 8.72 -11.62
C VAL A 110 4.70 7.71 -10.51
N LEU A 111 4.22 6.48 -10.63
CA LEU A 111 4.50 5.41 -9.66
C LEU A 111 5.98 5.06 -9.57
N ARG A 112 6.72 5.19 -10.69
CA ARG A 112 8.19 5.05 -10.71
C ARG A 112 8.93 6.20 -10.03
N GLY A 113 8.29 7.37 -9.91
CA GLY A 113 8.93 8.59 -9.43
C GLY A 113 9.68 9.36 -10.53
N ASP A 114 9.41 9.10 -11.81
CA ASP A 114 10.04 9.81 -12.94
C ASP A 114 9.53 11.25 -13.07
N VAL A 115 8.28 11.46 -12.65
CA VAL A 115 7.66 12.76 -12.53
C VAL A 115 7.71 13.11 -11.05
N GLY A 116 8.47 14.16 -10.68
CA GLY A 116 8.57 14.61 -9.28
C GLY A 116 7.19 14.86 -8.68
N GLU A 117 7.05 14.78 -7.36
CA GLU A 117 5.79 15.00 -6.62
C GLU A 117 5.22 16.44 -6.72
N ALA A 118 5.64 17.22 -7.73
CA ALA A 118 5.44 18.67 -7.85
C ALA A 118 4.26 19.10 -8.73
N GLU A 119 3.46 18.19 -9.31
CA GLU A 119 2.32 18.56 -10.17
C GLU A 119 0.98 17.88 -9.84
N ASP A 120 0.75 17.47 -8.58
CA ASP A 120 -0.61 17.13 -8.12
C ASP A 120 -1.13 18.17 -7.13
N ALA A 121 -1.27 19.41 -7.62
CA ALA A 121 -2.30 20.30 -7.12
C ALA A 121 -3.67 19.70 -7.49
N ILE A 122 -4.12 18.76 -6.66
CA ILE A 122 -5.49 18.72 -6.14
C ILE A 122 -6.56 19.15 -7.18
N VAL A 123 -7.09 18.21 -7.97
CA VAL A 123 -8.44 18.39 -8.57
C VAL A 123 -9.48 18.15 -7.48
N LEU A 124 -9.51 19.01 -6.46
CA LEU A 124 -10.65 19.14 -5.56
C LEU A 124 -11.64 20.07 -6.24
N ARG A 125 -12.85 19.56 -6.42
CA ARG A 125 -14.03 20.34 -6.77
C ARG A 125 -14.18 21.49 -5.74
N PRO A 126 -14.22 22.77 -6.13
CA PRO A 126 -14.07 23.87 -5.18
C PRO A 126 -15.37 24.15 -4.42
N THR A 127 -15.27 24.29 -3.10
CA THR A 127 -16.24 25.00 -2.25
C THR A 127 -15.62 26.32 -1.75
N PRO A 128 -16.39 27.40 -1.60
CA PRO A 128 -15.84 28.73 -1.38
C PRO A 128 -15.25 28.91 0.03
N ALA A 129 -14.19 29.70 0.07
CA ALA A 129 -13.36 30.00 1.24
C ALA A 129 -14.07 30.85 2.31
N GLU A 130 -13.84 30.51 3.58
CA GLU A 130 -13.94 31.45 4.70
C GLU A 130 -12.53 31.69 5.27
N THR A 131 -12.20 32.97 5.39
CA THR A 131 -10.95 33.57 5.88
C THR A 131 -10.79 33.43 7.39
N LEU A 132 -9.62 32.98 7.85
CA LEU A 132 -9.15 33.17 9.23
C LEU A 132 -7.68 33.61 9.24
N GLU A 133 -7.43 34.69 9.98
CA GLU A 133 -6.16 35.38 10.22
C GLU A 133 -5.26 34.67 11.26
N PRO A 134 -3.96 35.03 11.37
CA PRO A 134 -2.92 34.17 11.93
C PRO A 134 -2.56 34.48 13.39
N ALA A 135 -2.06 33.46 14.09
CA ALA A 135 -1.44 33.53 15.43
C ALA A 135 -0.84 32.14 15.75
N VAL A 136 0.37 31.89 16.27
CA VAL A 136 1.60 32.61 16.63
C VAL A 136 2.72 31.55 16.55
N GLN A 137 3.93 31.95 16.17
CA GLN A 137 5.14 31.12 16.15
C GLN A 137 5.57 30.68 17.56
N GLU A 138 5.89 29.39 17.72
CA GLU A 138 6.86 28.94 18.72
C GLU A 138 7.97 28.20 17.97
N ASP A 139 9.19 28.69 18.16
CA ASP A 139 10.43 28.16 17.61
C ASP A 139 10.73 26.78 18.21
N GLU A 140 10.79 25.75 17.37
CA GLU A 140 11.44 24.47 17.70
C GLU A 140 12.50 24.16 16.63
N GLU A 141 13.73 24.26 17.12
CA GLU A 141 15.03 23.81 16.63
C GLU A 141 15.09 23.12 15.25
N ASP A 142 15.87 23.80 14.40
CA ASP A 142 16.26 23.49 13.03
C ASP A 142 17.04 22.16 12.92
N ASP A 143 16.33 21.06 12.64
CA ASP A 143 16.90 19.77 12.19
C ASP A 143 16.64 19.56 10.69
N PHE A 144 16.97 20.57 9.88
CA PHE A 144 16.82 20.55 8.42
C PHE A 144 18.16 20.51 7.66
N GLY A 145 19.24 20.05 8.29
CA GLY A 145 20.59 20.11 7.74
C GLY A 145 20.88 19.25 6.49
N VAL A 146 19.96 18.38 6.04
CA VAL A 146 20.25 17.41 4.96
C VAL A 146 19.51 17.72 3.64
N ASP A 147 18.49 18.58 3.62
CA ASP A 147 17.72 18.88 2.39
C ASP A 147 18.06 20.22 1.72
N PHE A 148 18.73 21.15 2.40
CA PHE A 148 19.04 22.46 1.79
C PHE A 148 20.08 22.39 0.68
N ALA A 149 21.06 21.51 0.76
CA ALA A 149 22.08 21.38 -0.29
C ALA A 149 21.49 20.85 -1.61
N GLU A 150 20.49 19.98 -1.54
CA GLU A 150 19.81 19.45 -2.72
C GLU A 150 18.82 20.47 -3.30
N ILE A 151 18.12 21.21 -2.43
CA ILE A 151 17.25 22.34 -2.81
C ILE A 151 18.06 23.47 -3.45
N ASP A 152 19.20 23.85 -2.88
CA ASP A 152 20.10 24.88 -3.45
C ASP A 152 20.69 24.43 -4.79
N ALA A 153 21.02 23.14 -4.94
CA ALA A 153 21.46 22.58 -6.21
C ALA A 153 20.34 22.56 -7.27
N ILE A 154 19.08 22.41 -6.87
CA ILE A 154 17.91 22.52 -7.76
C ILE A 154 17.67 23.99 -8.14
N LEU A 155 17.71 24.92 -7.19
CA LEU A 155 17.53 26.35 -7.43
C LEU A 155 18.63 26.91 -8.35
N ALA A 156 19.89 26.56 -8.12
CA ALA A 156 21.02 26.95 -8.97
C ALA A 156 20.90 26.37 -10.39
N ARG A 157 20.31 25.17 -10.56
CA ARG A 157 20.03 24.58 -11.88
C ARG A 157 18.89 25.31 -12.59
N SER A 158 17.81 25.63 -11.89
CA SER A 158 16.68 26.40 -12.44
C SER A 158 17.13 27.79 -12.89
N ASP A 159 17.96 28.48 -12.12
CA ASP A 159 18.54 29.78 -12.50
C ASP A 159 19.43 29.67 -13.75
N LYS A 160 20.19 28.58 -13.87
CA LYS A 160 21.08 28.36 -15.03
C LYS A 160 20.30 28.05 -16.31
N VAL A 161 19.15 27.39 -16.21
CA VAL A 161 18.25 27.09 -17.36
C VAL A 161 17.47 28.34 -17.77
N LEU A 162 16.97 29.13 -16.81
CA LEU A 162 16.25 30.38 -17.09
C LEU A 162 17.14 31.43 -17.77
N ASN A 163 18.44 31.42 -17.50
CA ASN A 163 19.43 32.28 -18.14
C ASN A 163 19.99 31.70 -19.46
N GLY A 164 19.34 30.68 -20.05
CA GLY A 164 19.68 30.15 -21.38
C GLY A 164 20.83 29.14 -21.42
N GLY A 165 21.25 28.60 -20.27
CA GLY A 165 22.25 27.55 -20.19
C GLY A 165 21.68 26.18 -20.58
N VAL A 166 22.38 25.43 -21.42
CA VAL A 166 22.05 24.04 -21.74
C VAL A 166 22.46 23.15 -20.56
N PRO A 167 21.57 22.32 -19.98
CA PRO A 167 21.95 21.42 -18.90
C PRO A 167 22.89 20.33 -19.43
N GLU A 168 24.03 20.14 -18.78
CA GLU A 168 24.89 18.98 -19.03
C GLU A 168 24.15 17.71 -18.61
N ALA A 169 24.07 16.74 -19.52
CA ALA A 169 23.51 15.43 -19.24
C ALA A 169 24.27 14.80 -18.07
N ARG A 170 23.55 14.30 -17.06
CA ARG A 170 24.13 13.54 -15.95
C ARG A 170 24.94 12.39 -16.53
N GLN A 171 26.27 12.47 -16.44
CA GLN A 171 27.09 11.27 -16.43
C GLN A 171 26.73 10.50 -15.16
N ALA A 172 26.28 9.25 -15.34
CA ALA A 172 25.99 8.37 -14.23
C ALA A 172 27.23 8.27 -13.34
N THR A 173 27.17 8.86 -12.15
CA THR A 173 28.17 8.66 -11.11
C THR A 173 28.12 7.18 -10.71
N VAL A 174 29.09 6.41 -11.20
CA VAL A 174 29.33 5.04 -10.78
C VAL A 174 29.68 5.09 -9.30
N ASP A 175 28.82 4.53 -8.47
CA ASP A 175 29.10 4.34 -7.05
C ASP A 175 30.20 3.27 -6.92
N VAL A 176 31.42 3.73 -6.65
CA VAL A 176 32.65 2.90 -6.61
C VAL A 176 32.63 1.89 -5.44
N HIS A 177 31.64 1.98 -4.55
CA HIS A 177 31.50 1.10 -3.40
C HIS A 177 30.35 0.07 -3.49
N ASP A 178 29.65 -0.05 -4.62
CA ASP A 178 28.65 -1.12 -4.81
C ASP A 178 29.33 -2.47 -5.13
N PRO A 179 29.32 -3.48 -4.24
CA PRO A 179 29.92 -4.80 -4.49
C PRO A 179 29.25 -5.56 -5.64
N LEU A 180 28.11 -5.08 -6.14
CA LEU A 180 27.35 -5.62 -7.27
C LEU A 180 27.53 -4.82 -8.56
N ALA A 181 28.43 -3.83 -8.59
CA ALA A 181 28.76 -3.08 -9.82
C ALA A 181 29.21 -4.00 -10.98
N LEU A 182 29.74 -5.19 -10.68
CA LEU A 182 30.15 -6.21 -11.65
C LEU A 182 29.00 -7.06 -12.23
N VAL A 183 27.76 -6.89 -11.73
CA VAL A 183 26.55 -7.61 -12.17
C VAL A 183 25.50 -6.63 -12.71
N ARG A 184 25.90 -5.41 -13.08
CA ARG A 184 25.02 -4.50 -13.81
C ARG A 184 25.16 -4.82 -15.30
N ASP A 185 24.21 -5.59 -15.80
CA ASP A 185 24.01 -5.75 -17.24
C ASP A 185 23.80 -4.33 -17.83
N GLU A 186 24.75 -3.85 -18.64
CA GLU A 186 24.72 -2.51 -19.26
C GLU A 186 23.50 -2.36 -20.20
N ASP A 187 22.98 -3.48 -20.70
CA ASP A 187 21.82 -3.56 -21.59
C ASP A 187 20.46 -3.66 -20.86
N TRP A 188 20.42 -3.45 -19.54
CA TRP A 188 19.17 -3.48 -18.79
C TRP A 188 18.35 -2.21 -19.00
N ASP A 189 17.41 -2.28 -19.94
CA ASP A 189 16.46 -1.21 -20.24
C ASP A 189 15.15 -1.39 -19.43
N GLU A 190 14.94 -0.56 -18.40
CA GLU A 190 13.71 -0.59 -17.59
C GLU A 190 12.47 -0.19 -18.40
N ASP A 191 12.59 0.75 -19.34
CA ASP A 191 11.47 1.22 -20.16
C ASP A 191 11.04 0.13 -21.14
N GLU A 192 11.99 -0.52 -21.81
CA GLU A 192 11.69 -1.61 -22.74
C GLU A 192 11.03 -2.81 -22.01
N ARG A 193 11.53 -3.14 -20.82
CA ARG A 193 10.96 -4.24 -20.01
C ARG A 193 9.58 -3.88 -19.47
N LEU A 194 9.37 -2.65 -19.02
CA LEU A 194 8.07 -2.21 -18.54
C LEU A 194 7.04 -2.17 -19.67
N GLU A 195 7.41 -1.70 -20.86
CA GLU A 195 6.52 -1.73 -22.02
C GLU A 195 6.23 -3.16 -22.47
N ARG A 196 7.23 -4.05 -22.40
CA ARG A 196 7.03 -5.50 -22.62
C ARG A 196 6.04 -6.10 -21.64
N TRP A 197 6.09 -5.71 -20.36
CA TRP A 197 5.10 -6.13 -19.37
C TRP A 197 3.72 -5.53 -19.67
N ARG A 198 3.62 -4.22 -19.94
CA ARG A 198 2.35 -3.55 -20.31
C ARG A 198 1.68 -4.19 -21.52
N ALA A 199 2.46 -4.61 -22.51
CA ALA A 199 1.93 -5.29 -23.69
C ALA A 199 1.15 -6.58 -23.34
N THR A 200 1.45 -7.23 -22.21
CA THR A 200 0.74 -8.43 -21.74
C THR A 200 -0.67 -8.15 -21.22
N ILE A 201 -1.00 -6.90 -20.88
CA ILE A 201 -2.33 -6.51 -20.37
C ILE A 201 -3.42 -6.82 -21.37
N ARG A 202 -3.19 -6.54 -22.66
CA ARG A 202 -4.20 -6.79 -23.72
C ARG A 202 -4.56 -8.28 -23.83
N ASP A 203 -3.57 -9.14 -23.69
CA ASP A 203 -3.77 -10.58 -23.75
C ASP A 203 -4.43 -11.09 -22.45
N ALA A 204 -4.07 -10.53 -21.29
CA ALA A 204 -4.73 -10.80 -20.01
C ALA A 204 -6.21 -10.38 -20.01
N ASP A 205 -6.56 -9.31 -20.73
CA ASP A 205 -7.94 -8.82 -20.84
C ASP A 205 -8.89 -9.82 -21.52
N GLN A 206 -8.36 -10.71 -22.34
CA GLN A 206 -9.12 -11.80 -22.97
C GLN A 206 -9.40 -12.98 -22.02
N LEU A 207 -8.80 -12.98 -20.83
CA LEU A 207 -8.95 -14.02 -19.82
C LEU A 207 -9.95 -13.60 -18.73
N PRO A 208 -10.51 -14.59 -17.97
CA PRO A 208 -11.20 -14.29 -16.73
C PRO A 208 -10.34 -13.41 -15.82
N PRO A 209 -10.90 -12.39 -15.13
CA PRO A 209 -10.11 -11.39 -14.41
C PRO A 209 -9.07 -11.97 -13.45
N VAL A 210 -9.39 -13.04 -12.71
CA VAL A 210 -8.42 -13.63 -11.77
C VAL A 210 -7.27 -14.36 -12.47
N LEU A 211 -7.53 -14.96 -13.63
CA LEU A 211 -6.49 -15.60 -14.43
C LEU A 211 -5.61 -14.54 -15.11
N GLY A 212 -6.22 -13.48 -15.66
CA GLY A 212 -5.49 -12.34 -16.21
C GLY A 212 -4.58 -11.71 -15.15
N ALA A 213 -5.09 -11.51 -13.93
CA ALA A 213 -4.33 -11.03 -12.79
C ALA A 213 -3.15 -11.95 -12.42
N ALA A 214 -3.36 -13.27 -12.37
CA ALA A 214 -2.30 -14.24 -12.08
C ALA A 214 -1.22 -14.26 -13.17
N VAL A 215 -1.64 -14.14 -14.44
CA VAL A 215 -0.75 -14.03 -15.60
C VAL A 215 0.09 -12.75 -15.55
N LEU A 216 -0.52 -11.60 -15.23
CA LEU A 216 0.19 -10.32 -15.11
C LEU A 216 1.19 -10.34 -13.98
N PHE A 217 0.86 -10.99 -12.87
CA PHE A 217 1.79 -11.17 -11.77
C PHE A 217 2.95 -12.08 -12.17
N ASP A 218 2.69 -13.23 -12.81
CA ASP A 218 3.77 -14.10 -13.31
C ASP A 218 4.66 -13.38 -14.32
N ALA A 219 4.07 -12.64 -15.25
CA ALA A 219 4.81 -11.83 -16.21
C ALA A 219 5.70 -10.79 -15.52
N TRP A 220 5.19 -10.13 -14.48
CA TRP A 220 5.99 -9.19 -13.68
C TRP A 220 7.18 -9.89 -13.01
N GLU A 221 6.95 -11.04 -12.37
CA GLU A 221 8.01 -11.83 -11.71
C GLU A 221 9.02 -12.44 -12.68
N ARG A 222 8.68 -12.59 -13.96
CA ARG A 222 9.59 -13.14 -14.98
C ARG A 222 10.32 -12.07 -15.80
N ILE A 223 9.65 -10.95 -16.04
CA ILE A 223 10.23 -9.81 -16.75
C ILE A 223 11.07 -8.99 -15.80
N GLU A 224 10.67 -8.87 -14.52
CA GLU A 224 11.31 -8.04 -13.50
C GLU A 224 11.59 -6.64 -14.07
N PRO A 225 10.54 -5.84 -14.40
CA PRO A 225 10.73 -4.62 -15.17
C PRO A 225 11.46 -3.52 -14.40
N LEU A 226 11.36 -3.49 -13.08
CA LEU A 226 11.92 -2.44 -12.22
C LEU A 226 12.89 -3.03 -11.19
N ARG A 227 14.10 -2.48 -11.09
CA ARG A 227 15.12 -3.00 -10.15
C ARG A 227 14.81 -2.65 -8.69
N ARG A 228 14.40 -1.41 -8.43
CA ARG A 228 14.21 -0.88 -7.07
C ARG A 228 12.78 -1.03 -6.54
N GLN A 229 11.83 -1.27 -7.43
CA GLN A 229 10.39 -1.25 -7.12
C GLN A 229 9.72 -2.56 -7.55
N HIS A 230 10.42 -3.70 -7.38
CA HIS A 230 9.88 -5.02 -7.71
C HIS A 230 8.53 -5.30 -7.02
N TRP A 231 8.33 -4.73 -5.82
CA TRP A 231 7.07 -4.82 -5.06
C TRP A 231 5.86 -4.23 -5.81
N LEU A 232 6.05 -3.35 -6.79
CA LEU A 232 4.97 -2.66 -7.49
C LEU A 232 4.05 -3.63 -8.27
N GLY A 233 4.57 -4.78 -8.72
CA GLY A 233 3.79 -5.76 -9.49
C GLY A 233 2.54 -6.25 -8.77
N GLY A 234 2.62 -6.54 -7.47
CA GLY A 234 1.45 -6.99 -6.70
C GLY A 234 0.37 -5.91 -6.56
N LEU A 235 0.78 -4.64 -6.55
CA LEU A 235 -0.12 -3.49 -6.45
C LEU A 235 -0.80 -3.22 -7.79
N LEU A 236 -0.07 -3.34 -8.90
CA LEU A 236 -0.61 -3.23 -10.26
C LEU A 236 -1.61 -4.35 -10.57
N VAL A 237 -1.38 -5.57 -10.07
CA VAL A 237 -2.37 -6.66 -10.14
C VAL A 237 -3.64 -6.33 -9.37
N SER A 238 -3.52 -5.63 -8.24
CA SER A 238 -4.67 -5.16 -7.47
C SER A 238 -5.43 -4.04 -8.21
N ALA A 239 -4.71 -3.13 -8.88
CA ALA A 239 -5.31 -2.14 -9.77
C ALA A 239 -5.99 -2.78 -10.99
N TYR A 240 -5.42 -3.85 -11.55
CA TYR A 240 -5.99 -4.63 -12.64
C TYR A 240 -7.31 -5.29 -12.28
N LEU A 241 -7.41 -5.93 -11.11
CA LEU A 241 -8.68 -6.49 -10.65
C LEU A 241 -9.76 -5.41 -10.49
N ARG A 242 -9.36 -4.19 -10.10
CA ARG A 242 -10.26 -3.04 -9.98
C ARG A 242 -10.66 -2.47 -11.34
N SER A 243 -9.74 -2.33 -12.29
CA SER A 243 -10.02 -1.85 -13.64
C SER A 243 -10.92 -2.81 -14.42
N ARG A 244 -10.79 -4.12 -14.21
CA ARG A 244 -11.68 -5.15 -14.75
C ARG A 244 -13.02 -5.26 -14.03
N GLY A 245 -13.28 -4.43 -13.01
CA GLY A 245 -14.52 -4.43 -12.22
C GLY A 245 -14.72 -5.69 -11.36
N LYS A 246 -13.68 -6.50 -11.16
CA LYS A 246 -13.77 -7.75 -10.38
C LYS A 246 -13.83 -7.46 -8.87
N ILE A 247 -13.09 -6.43 -8.43
CA ILE A 247 -13.08 -5.96 -7.05
C ILE A 247 -13.22 -4.45 -7.08
N THR A 248 -14.35 -3.94 -6.64
CA THR A 248 -14.64 -2.50 -6.63
C THR A 248 -14.65 -1.92 -5.23
N SER A 249 -14.75 -2.77 -4.22
CA SER A 249 -14.98 -2.38 -2.83
C SER A 249 -13.73 -2.03 -2.06
N HIS A 250 -12.55 -2.50 -2.48
CA HIS A 250 -11.27 -2.26 -1.82
C HIS A 250 -10.12 -2.49 -2.81
N LEU A 251 -8.92 -2.01 -2.49
CA LEU A 251 -7.73 -2.43 -3.22
C LEU A 251 -7.31 -3.82 -2.72
N PHE A 252 -7.34 -4.81 -3.60
CA PHE A 252 -7.05 -6.20 -3.23
C PHE A 252 -5.71 -6.35 -2.49
N CYS A 253 -5.66 -7.26 -1.53
CA CYS A 253 -4.51 -7.48 -0.67
C CYS A 253 -3.76 -8.75 -1.09
N LEU A 254 -3.26 -8.78 -2.34
CA LEU A 254 -2.63 -9.97 -2.93
C LEU A 254 -1.48 -10.51 -2.06
N ASN A 255 -0.66 -9.63 -1.48
CA ASN A 255 0.53 -10.02 -0.74
C ASN A 255 0.21 -10.75 0.57
N VAL A 256 -0.95 -10.46 1.18
CA VAL A 256 -1.47 -11.21 2.35
C VAL A 256 -1.68 -12.68 1.98
N GLY A 257 -2.26 -12.93 0.80
CA GLY A 257 -2.47 -14.28 0.28
C GLY A 257 -1.17 -14.96 -0.14
N LEU A 258 -0.29 -14.22 -0.82
CA LEU A 258 1.01 -14.75 -1.26
C LEU A 258 1.80 -15.21 -0.05
N LYS A 259 1.83 -14.46 1.07
CA LYS A 259 2.49 -14.84 2.31
C LYS A 259 2.08 -16.22 2.84
N ALA A 260 0.84 -16.65 2.61
CA ALA A 260 0.34 -17.95 3.04
C ALA A 260 0.72 -19.10 2.08
N VAL A 261 1.17 -18.79 0.87
CA VAL A 261 1.62 -19.78 -0.11
C VAL A 261 3.13 -20.01 0.00
N ARG A 262 3.55 -21.27 0.00
CA ARG A 262 4.95 -21.66 0.14
C ARG A 262 5.83 -21.05 -0.96
N HIS A 263 7.02 -20.61 -0.57
CA HIS A 263 7.97 -19.94 -1.44
C HIS A 263 8.36 -20.78 -2.68
N ASP A 264 8.60 -22.08 -2.51
CA ASP A 264 8.97 -23.01 -3.58
C ASP A 264 7.92 -23.08 -4.69
N ARG A 265 6.64 -23.01 -4.35
CA ARG A 265 5.54 -23.00 -5.33
C ARG A 265 5.42 -21.67 -6.07
N ARG A 266 5.62 -20.55 -5.36
CA ARG A 266 5.59 -19.20 -5.96
C ARG A 266 6.76 -18.97 -6.94
N ARG A 267 7.92 -19.58 -6.67
CA ARG A 267 9.14 -19.46 -7.47
C ARG A 267 9.45 -20.70 -8.33
N ALA A 268 8.49 -21.61 -8.49
CA ALA A 268 8.68 -22.84 -9.27
C ALA A 268 9.10 -22.52 -10.71
N SER A 269 9.96 -23.34 -11.33
CA SER A 269 10.31 -23.18 -12.74
C SER A 269 9.13 -23.45 -13.67
N ASP A 270 8.28 -24.41 -13.30
CA ASP A 270 7.03 -24.73 -13.98
C ASP A 270 5.99 -23.61 -13.83
N ARG A 271 5.48 -23.12 -14.97
CA ARG A 271 4.50 -22.05 -15.03
C ARG A 271 3.16 -22.47 -14.42
N ILE A 272 2.73 -23.72 -14.62
CA ILE A 272 1.42 -24.19 -14.13
C ILE A 272 1.39 -24.13 -12.60
N THR A 273 2.47 -24.60 -11.98
CA THR A 273 2.67 -24.55 -10.53
C THR A 273 2.61 -23.13 -9.99
N ARG A 274 3.29 -22.17 -10.65
CA ARG A 274 3.26 -20.75 -10.25
C ARG A 274 1.87 -20.13 -10.41
N LEU A 275 1.22 -20.30 -11.57
CA LEU A 275 -0.12 -19.76 -11.80
C LEU A 275 -1.14 -20.34 -10.81
N THR A 276 -1.06 -21.64 -10.52
CA THR A 276 -1.91 -22.28 -9.50
C THR A 276 -1.65 -21.68 -8.12
N ALA A 277 -0.38 -21.44 -7.76
CA ALA A 277 0.01 -20.81 -6.50
C ALA A 277 -0.53 -19.37 -6.38
N PHE A 278 -0.53 -18.59 -7.45
CA PHE A 278 -1.06 -17.22 -7.45
C PHE A 278 -2.58 -17.16 -7.37
N LEU A 279 -3.29 -18.07 -8.06
CA LEU A 279 -4.75 -18.22 -7.90
C LEU A 279 -5.13 -18.67 -6.49
N GLU A 280 -4.37 -19.59 -5.91
CA GLU A 280 -4.55 -20.02 -4.51
C GLU A 280 -4.30 -18.87 -3.53
N ALA A 281 -3.25 -18.06 -3.77
CA ALA A 281 -2.97 -16.86 -2.99
C ALA A 281 -4.15 -15.87 -3.03
N MET A 282 -4.78 -15.68 -4.19
CA MET A 282 -5.97 -14.83 -4.29
C MET A 282 -7.12 -15.36 -3.41
N ALA A 283 -7.40 -16.66 -3.45
CA ALA A 283 -8.42 -17.28 -2.61
C ALA A 283 -8.10 -17.17 -1.11
N LEU A 284 -6.84 -17.34 -0.70
CA LEU A 284 -6.38 -17.22 0.69
C LEU A 284 -6.41 -15.77 1.20
N SER A 285 -6.09 -14.80 0.35
CA SER A 285 -6.24 -13.38 0.67
C SER A 285 -7.71 -13.03 0.90
N ALA A 286 -8.61 -13.51 0.03
CA ALA A 286 -10.04 -13.28 0.20
C ALA A 286 -10.62 -13.92 1.47
N ASP A 287 -10.22 -15.16 1.79
CA ASP A 287 -10.57 -15.82 3.06
C ASP A 287 -10.07 -15.03 4.29
N SER A 288 -8.82 -14.55 4.24
CA SER A 288 -8.26 -13.71 5.29
C SER A 288 -9.04 -12.39 5.44
N GLY A 289 -9.46 -11.79 4.32
CA GLY A 289 -10.28 -10.59 4.32
C GLY A 289 -11.66 -10.81 4.93
N LEU A 290 -12.31 -11.94 4.64
CA LEU A 290 -13.60 -12.29 5.26
C LEU A 290 -13.48 -12.44 6.78
N LYS A 291 -12.42 -13.10 7.26
CA LYS A 291 -12.13 -13.24 8.69
C LYS A 291 -11.87 -11.88 9.35
N GLU A 292 -11.15 -10.98 8.68
CA GLU A 292 -10.90 -9.63 9.20
C GLU A 292 -12.20 -8.80 9.27
N LEU A 293 -13.08 -8.90 8.28
CA LEU A 293 -14.42 -8.28 8.36
C LEU A 293 -15.19 -8.79 9.57
N ASP A 294 -15.25 -10.11 9.79
CA ASP A 294 -15.93 -10.71 10.94
C ASP A 294 -15.35 -10.21 12.26
N ARG A 295 -14.01 -10.16 12.36
CA ARG A 295 -13.27 -9.65 13.51
C ARG A 295 -13.61 -8.20 13.82
N LEU A 296 -13.52 -7.32 12.81
CA LEU A 296 -13.83 -5.88 12.97
C LEU A 296 -15.29 -5.64 13.32
N SER A 297 -16.20 -6.44 12.77
CA SER A 297 -17.64 -6.36 13.04
C SER A 297 -17.95 -6.70 14.49
N LEU A 298 -17.39 -7.79 14.99
CA LEU A 298 -17.55 -8.21 16.37
C LEU A 298 -16.99 -7.15 17.32
N ALA A 299 -15.82 -6.61 17.01
CA ALA A 299 -15.19 -5.56 17.82
C ALA A 299 -16.00 -4.27 17.85
N LYS A 300 -16.51 -3.83 16.68
CA LYS A 300 -17.41 -2.66 16.60
C LYS A 300 -18.64 -2.88 17.48
N LEU A 301 -19.29 -4.04 17.39
CA LEU A 301 -20.45 -4.37 18.21
C LEU A 301 -20.12 -4.33 19.71
N GLN A 302 -19.01 -4.95 20.13
CA GLN A 302 -18.58 -4.97 21.53
C GLN A 302 -18.30 -3.57 22.07
N MET A 303 -17.65 -2.71 21.29
CA MET A 303 -17.41 -1.31 21.69
C MET A 303 -18.71 -0.49 21.72
N GLN A 304 -19.62 -0.70 20.76
CA GLN A 304 -20.94 -0.04 20.71
C GLN A 304 -21.85 -0.40 21.89
N LEU A 305 -21.75 -1.61 22.43
CA LEU A 305 -22.49 -1.97 23.64
C LEU A 305 -22.12 -1.10 24.84
N ARG A 306 -20.88 -0.58 24.90
CA ARG A 306 -20.40 0.27 26.00
C ARG A 306 -20.81 1.74 25.87
N LEU A 307 -21.38 2.12 24.73
CA LEU A 307 -21.91 3.47 24.48
C LEU A 307 -23.35 3.66 25.01
N LYS A 308 -24.12 2.59 25.24
CA LYS A 308 -25.56 2.66 25.53
C LYS A 308 -25.93 3.50 26.76
N ASP A 309 -25.07 3.52 27.77
CA ASP A 309 -25.30 4.27 29.02
C ASP A 309 -24.46 5.57 29.09
N ARG A 310 -23.90 6.02 27.96
CA ARG A 310 -22.99 7.16 27.89
C ARG A 310 -23.68 8.42 27.38
N ARG A 311 -23.12 9.56 27.77
CA ARG A 311 -23.62 10.88 27.36
C ARG A 311 -23.44 11.05 25.84
N SER A 312 -24.39 11.72 25.19
CA SER A 312 -24.43 11.94 23.73
C SER A 312 -23.23 12.75 23.20
N ASN A 313 -22.55 13.50 24.05
CA ASN A 313 -21.37 14.33 23.77
C ASN A 313 -20.03 13.64 24.13
N SER A 314 -20.02 12.31 24.22
CA SER A 314 -18.78 11.54 24.39
C SER A 314 -18.07 11.35 23.05
N SER A 315 -16.75 11.51 23.02
CA SER A 315 -15.93 11.22 21.85
C SER A 315 -15.69 9.72 21.59
N LEU A 316 -16.30 8.83 22.37
CA LEU A 316 -16.15 7.38 22.21
C LEU A 316 -16.49 6.86 20.80
N PRO A 317 -17.50 7.38 20.06
CA PRO A 317 -17.75 6.97 18.68
C PRO A 317 -16.55 7.23 17.76
N GLU A 318 -15.93 8.41 17.85
CA GLU A 318 -14.75 8.78 17.06
C GLU A 318 -13.55 7.90 17.41
N VAL A 319 -13.39 7.53 18.70
CA VAL A 319 -12.35 6.58 19.12
C VAL A 319 -12.57 5.20 18.50
N ILE A 320 -13.82 4.75 18.37
CA ILE A 320 -14.13 3.48 17.70
C ILE A 320 -13.70 3.54 16.23
N ASP A 321 -13.95 4.64 15.54
CA ASP A 321 -13.61 4.77 14.12
C ASP A 321 -12.09 4.73 13.87
N ILE A 322 -11.28 5.42 14.70
CA ILE A 322 -9.81 5.32 14.58
C ILE A 322 -9.28 3.92 14.95
N VAL A 323 -9.88 3.26 15.95
CA VAL A 323 -9.49 1.90 16.35
C VAL A 323 -9.82 0.88 15.25
N LEU A 324 -10.93 1.05 14.54
CA LEU A 324 -11.32 0.18 13.43
C LEU A 324 -10.52 0.45 12.16
N SER A 325 -9.96 1.65 11.97
CA SER A 325 -9.21 2.02 10.76
C SER A 325 -7.71 1.73 10.82
N ARG A 326 -7.16 1.45 11.99
CA ARG A 326 -5.71 1.19 12.15
C ARG A 326 -5.46 -0.19 12.75
N PRO A 327 -4.45 -0.95 12.28
CA PRO A 327 -4.01 -2.20 12.91
C PRO A 327 -3.76 -2.06 14.41
N ILE A 328 -3.11 -0.96 14.77
CA ILE A 328 -2.81 -0.54 16.13
C ILE A 328 -2.99 0.98 16.26
N VAL A 329 -3.35 1.46 17.45
CA VAL A 329 -3.44 2.89 17.77
C VAL A 329 -2.67 3.19 19.03
N SER A 330 -1.99 4.35 19.08
CA SER A 330 -1.36 4.86 20.30
C SER A 330 -2.26 5.90 20.98
N ALA A 331 -1.98 6.20 22.25
CA ALA A 331 -2.73 7.24 22.98
C ALA A 331 -2.56 8.62 22.31
N LYS A 332 -1.38 8.90 21.74
CA LYS A 332 -1.12 10.13 20.99
C LYS A 332 -1.93 10.19 19.69
N MET A 333 -2.13 9.06 19.00
CA MET A 333 -2.99 9.01 17.80
C MET A 333 -4.44 9.30 18.15
N ILE A 334 -4.97 8.67 19.20
CA ILE A 334 -6.34 8.89 19.66
C ILE A 334 -6.53 10.33 20.12
N ALA A 335 -5.60 10.85 20.94
CA ALA A 335 -5.60 12.23 21.40
C ALA A 335 -5.66 13.23 20.25
N ARG A 336 -4.81 13.04 19.23
CA ARG A 336 -4.77 13.90 18.04
C ARG A 336 -6.05 13.80 17.21
N HIS A 337 -6.61 12.60 17.05
CA HIS A 337 -7.81 12.39 16.24
C HIS A 337 -9.06 13.05 16.84
N VAL A 338 -9.17 13.00 18.17
CA VAL A 338 -10.36 13.42 18.91
C VAL A 338 -10.22 14.82 19.54
N GLY A 339 -9.00 15.39 19.54
CA GLY A 339 -8.75 16.71 20.14
C GLY A 339 -8.74 16.71 21.67
N VAL A 340 -8.25 15.63 22.29
CA VAL A 340 -8.17 15.49 23.76
C VAL A 340 -6.73 15.33 24.24
N THR A 341 -6.49 15.49 25.54
CA THR A 341 -5.17 15.22 26.13
C THR A 341 -4.81 13.73 26.05
N SER A 342 -3.51 13.39 26.07
CA SER A 342 -3.05 11.99 26.11
C SER A 342 -3.64 11.20 27.27
N ARG A 343 -3.84 11.83 28.43
CA ARG A 343 -4.50 11.21 29.59
C ARG A 343 -5.99 10.99 29.33
N GLY A 344 -6.66 11.94 28.68
CA GLY A 344 -8.05 11.78 28.22
C GLY A 344 -8.20 10.60 27.26
N ALA A 345 -7.30 10.48 26.27
CA ALA A 345 -7.27 9.34 25.35
C ALA A 345 -7.12 7.99 26.09
N LEU A 346 -6.24 7.91 27.10
CA LEU A 346 -6.09 6.70 27.91
C LEU A 346 -7.38 6.33 28.69
N ASN A 347 -8.12 7.32 29.18
CA ASN A 347 -9.41 7.07 29.82
C ASN A 347 -10.42 6.51 28.81
N LEU A 348 -10.51 7.10 27.61
CA LEU A 348 -11.39 6.61 26.54
C LEU A 348 -11.06 5.17 26.13
N VAL A 349 -9.76 4.85 26.01
CA VAL A 349 -9.27 3.49 25.76
C VAL A 349 -9.72 2.51 26.83
N ALA A 350 -9.61 2.90 28.12
CA ALA A 350 -10.02 2.07 29.24
C ALA A 350 -11.55 1.87 29.27
N GLU A 351 -12.32 2.91 28.95
CA GLU A 351 -13.77 2.85 28.85
C GLU A 351 -14.25 1.87 27.76
N LEU A 352 -13.61 1.92 26.58
CA LEU A 352 -13.84 0.95 25.50
C LEU A 352 -13.28 -0.45 25.81
N GLY A 353 -12.37 -0.54 26.80
CA GLY A 353 -11.69 -1.77 27.22
C GLY A 353 -10.91 -2.41 26.09
N LEU A 354 -10.20 -1.58 25.34
CA LEU A 354 -9.29 -2.06 24.31
C LEU A 354 -8.13 -2.81 24.97
N ARG A 355 -7.71 -3.90 24.34
CA ARG A 355 -6.56 -4.68 24.80
C ARG A 355 -5.28 -4.03 24.31
N GLU A 356 -4.32 -3.89 25.22
CA GLU A 356 -2.96 -3.53 24.86
C GLU A 356 -2.30 -4.69 24.12
N MET A 357 -1.71 -4.40 22.95
CA MET A 357 -1.06 -5.39 22.09
C MET A 357 0.47 -5.42 22.26
N THR A 358 1.08 -4.30 22.63
CA THR A 358 2.54 -4.19 22.67
C THR A 358 3.18 -4.73 23.94
N GLY A 359 2.44 -4.79 25.06
CA GLY A 359 2.95 -5.27 26.35
C GLY A 359 4.11 -4.42 26.91
N ARG A 360 4.18 -3.14 26.53
CA ARG A 360 5.31 -2.24 26.85
C ARG A 360 4.90 -1.23 27.93
N GLY A 361 5.80 -0.88 28.84
CA GLY A 361 5.54 0.16 29.84
C GLY A 361 5.38 1.57 29.25
N ARG A 362 6.08 1.88 28.15
CA ARG A 362 5.99 3.14 27.37
C ARG A 362 5.65 2.83 25.91
N TYR A 363 5.02 3.77 25.21
CA TYR A 363 4.55 3.59 23.83
C TYR A 363 3.60 2.39 23.67
N ARG A 364 2.61 2.35 24.58
CA ARG A 364 1.53 1.36 24.55
C ARG A 364 0.73 1.53 23.27
N GLY A 365 0.41 0.41 22.64
CA GLY A 365 -0.47 0.35 21.48
C GLY A 365 -1.65 -0.55 21.76
N TRP A 366 -2.82 -0.14 21.32
CA TRP A 366 -4.08 -0.85 21.46
C TRP A 366 -4.63 -1.21 20.10
N GLY A 367 -5.36 -2.33 20.02
CA GLY A 367 -5.98 -2.75 18.78
C GLY A 367 -7.14 -3.69 19.03
N VAL A 368 -7.78 -4.07 17.94
CA VAL A 368 -8.87 -5.02 17.93
C VAL A 368 -8.33 -6.45 18.02
N LEU A 369 -8.90 -7.27 18.91
CA LEU A 369 -8.54 -8.68 19.12
C LEU A 369 -8.95 -9.59 17.99
#